data_AF-A0A133V3V2-F1
#
_entry.id   AF-A0A133V3V2-F1
#
_cell.length_a   1.000
_cell.length_b   1.000
_cell.length_c   1.000
_cell.angle_alpha   90.00
_cell.angle_beta   90.00
_cell.angle_gamma   90.00
#
_symmetry.space_group_name_H-M   'P 1'
#
loop_
_entity.id
_entity.type
_entity.pdbx_description
1 polymer ?
#
loop_
_entity_poly.entity_id
_entity_poly.type
_entity_poly.pdbx_seq_one_letter_code
_entity_poly.pdbx_strand_id
1 'polypeptide(L)' 'MPYYPREIDPVEIPIFEVTVEGEKDQISLSESSQLVNVLKGYVDLLRVYTSQKYREKIQRVSEEVFKELPFSAQLSM' A
#
# COMPACT_ATOMS: atom_id res chain seq x y z
N MET A 1 9.59 -5.06 -20.55
CA MET A 1 9.93 -4.04 -19.52
C MET A 1 11.31 -4.40 -19.00
N PRO A 2 12.28 -3.47 -18.94
CA PRO A 2 13.65 -3.83 -18.59
C PRO A 2 13.75 -4.13 -17.08
N TYR A 3 14.49 -5.21 -16.75
CA TYR A 3 14.73 -5.72 -15.41
C TYR A 3 15.69 -4.81 -14.62
N TYR A 4 15.30 -4.39 -13.40
CA TYR A 4 16.19 -3.71 -12.44
C TYR A 4 16.50 -4.62 -11.24
N PRO A 5 17.76 -4.85 -10.84
CA PRO A 5 18.14 -5.88 -9.84
C PRO A 5 17.76 -5.60 -8.37
N ARG A 6 16.98 -4.55 -8.08
CA ARG A 6 16.59 -4.18 -6.72
C ARG A 6 15.20 -3.54 -6.72
N GLU A 7 14.20 -4.32 -7.11
CA GLU A 7 12.81 -3.98 -6.79
C GLU A 7 12.61 -4.28 -5.30
N ILE A 8 13.04 -3.34 -4.45
CA ILE A 8 12.47 -3.26 -3.10
C ILE A 8 10.99 -2.98 -3.34
N ASP A 9 10.12 -3.85 -2.81
CA ASP A 9 8.68 -3.62 -2.86
C ASP A 9 8.42 -2.19 -2.33
N PRO A 10 7.75 -1.32 -3.12
CA PRO A 10 7.58 0.09 -2.77
C PRO A 10 6.82 0.30 -1.45
N VAL A 11 6.16 -0.73 -0.92
CA VAL A 11 5.43 -0.73 0.36
C VAL A 11 6.24 -1.38 1.49
N GLU A 12 7.43 -1.94 1.20
CA GLU A 12 8.29 -2.55 2.22
C GLU A 12 9.03 -1.49 3.03
N ILE A 13 8.92 -1.57 4.35
CA ILE A 13 9.66 -0.72 5.28
C ILE A 13 10.97 -1.43 5.61
N PRO A 14 12.14 -0.85 5.29
CA PRO A 14 13.42 -1.48 5.61
C PRO A 14 13.64 -1.51 7.12
N ILE A 15 13.90 -2.69 7.65
CA ILE A 15 14.28 -2.89 9.05
C ILE A 15 15.59 -3.65 9.16
N PHE A 16 16.23 -3.54 10.32
CA PHE A 16 17.45 -4.26 10.64
C PHE A 16 17.24 -5.06 11.92
N GLU A 17 17.65 -6.32 11.90
CA GLU A 17 17.87 -7.09 13.12
C GLU A 17 19.28 -6.81 13.63
N VAL A 18 19.42 -6.61 14.94
CA VAL A 18 20.72 -6.41 15.58
C VAL A 18 21.13 -7.74 16.19
N THR A 19 22.21 -8.33 15.68
CA THR A 19 22.73 -9.59 16.21
C THR A 19 23.33 -9.39 17.59
N VAL A 20 23.57 -10.48 18.31
CA VAL A 20 24.29 -10.48 19.60
C VAL A 20 25.70 -9.87 19.49
N GLU A 21 26.29 -9.87 18.30
CA GLU A 21 27.60 -9.29 17.99
C GLU A 21 27.53 -7.80 17.61
N GLY A 22 26.32 -7.23 17.54
CA GLY A 22 26.07 -5.83 17.20
C GLY A 22 26.04 -5.54 15.69
N GLU A 23 26.09 -6.58 14.87
CA GLU A 23 25.95 -6.46 13.42
C GLU A 23 24.48 -6.18 13.05
N LYS A 24 24.27 -5.49 11.91
CA LYS A 24 22.94 -5.11 11.43
C LYS A 24 22.61 -5.86 10.15
N ASP A 25 21.71 -6.83 10.26
CA ASP A 25 21.23 -7.58 9.12
C ASP A 25 19.92 -6.98 8.61
N GLN A 26 19.86 -6.67 7.31
CA GLN A 26 18.64 -6.19 6.69
C GLN A 26 17.65 -7.35 6.55
N ILE A 27 16.45 -7.20 7.11
CA ILE A 27 15.39 -8.21 7.01
C ILE A 27 14.10 -7.59 6.46
N SER A 28 13.21 -8.43 5.93
CA SER A 28 11.88 -8.02 5.47
C SER A 28 10.94 -7.88 6.66
N LEU A 29 10.36 -6.70 6.84
CA LEU A 29 9.38 -6.47 7.91
C LEU A 29 8.13 -7.32 7.67
N SER A 30 7.72 -7.46 6.42
CA SER A 30 6.58 -8.31 6.03
C SER A 30 6.79 -9.78 6.37
N GLU A 31 8.00 -10.30 6.16
CA GLU A 31 8.31 -11.69 6.52
C GLU A 31 8.39 -11.87 8.04
N SER A 32 8.90 -10.86 8.76
CA SER A 32 9.03 -10.90 10.22
C SER A 32 7.70 -10.71 10.97
N SER A 33 6.70 -10.07 10.35
CA SER A 33 5.45 -9.70 11.00
C SER A 33 4.25 -10.00 10.12
N GLN A 34 3.52 -11.05 10.50
CA GLN A 34 2.27 -11.43 9.84
C GLN A 34 1.25 -10.29 9.82
N LEU A 35 1.21 -9.46 10.87
CA LEU A 35 0.35 -8.27 10.92
C LEU A 35 0.74 -7.27 9.81
N VAL A 36 2.03 -6.96 9.67
CA VAL A 36 2.50 -6.02 8.64
C VAL A 36 2.25 -6.59 7.24
N ASN A 37 2.51 -7.88 7.03
CA ASN A 37 2.21 -8.55 5.77
C ASN A 37 0.74 -8.38 5.34
N VAL A 38 -0.18 -8.53 6.30
CA VAL A 38 -1.60 -8.30 6.08
C VAL A 38 -1.87 -6.81 5.80
N LEU A 39 -1.32 -5.90 6.61
CA LEU A 39 -1.51 -4.45 6.47
C LEU A 39 -1.01 -3.89 5.13
N LYS A 40 0.07 -4.43 4.57
CA LYS A 40 0.58 -4.02 3.25
C LYS A 40 -0.46 -4.20 2.14
N GLY A 41 -1.36 -5.17 2.26
CA GLY A 41 -2.50 -5.35 1.34
C GLY A 41 -3.64 -4.36 1.53
N TYR A 42 -3.66 -3.59 2.63
CA TYR A 42 -4.72 -2.60 2.93
C TYR A 42 -4.29 -1.15 2.66
N VAL A 43 -3.07 -0.90 2.17
CA VAL A 43 -2.53 0.46 1.93
C VAL A 43 -3.02 1.06 0.60
N ASP A 44 -4.15 0.61 0.06
CA ASP A 44 -4.74 1.13 -1.19
C ASP A 44 -5.88 2.12 -0.93
N LEU A 45 -5.72 3.00 0.07
CA LEU A 45 -6.73 4.01 0.38
C LEU A 45 -6.58 5.22 -0.53
N LEU A 46 -7.22 5.18 -1.70
CA LEU A 46 -7.22 6.31 -2.63
C LEU A 46 -8.29 7.33 -2.22
N ARG A 47 -7.86 8.47 -1.69
CA ARG A 47 -8.77 9.57 -1.32
C ARG A 47 -8.76 10.67 -2.37
N VAL A 48 -9.91 10.89 -3.01
CA VAL A 48 -10.09 11.94 -4.02
C VAL A 48 -10.77 13.17 -3.39
N TYR A 49 -10.10 14.31 -3.44
CA TYR A 49 -10.65 15.57 -2.96
C TYR A 49 -11.20 16.41 -4.11
N THR A 50 -12.41 16.95 -3.93
CA THR A 50 -13.01 17.87 -4.91
C THR A 50 -13.98 18.83 -4.22
N SER A 51 -14.26 19.95 -4.87
CA SER A 51 -15.30 20.88 -4.42
C SER A 51 -16.69 20.24 -4.51
N GLN A 52 -17.61 20.61 -3.62
CA GLN A 52 -18.94 19.98 -3.50
C GLN A 52 -19.71 19.85 -4.81
N LYS A 53 -19.66 20.89 -5.67
CA LYS A 53 -20.31 20.92 -7.00
C LYS A 53 -19.86 19.82 -7.98
N TYR A 54 -18.72 19.18 -7.73
CA TYR A 54 -18.15 18.17 -8.62
C TYR A 54 -18.14 16.76 -8.01
N ARG A 55 -18.65 16.56 -6.78
CA ARG A 55 -18.56 15.28 -6.07
C ARG A 55 -19.13 14.12 -6.88
N GLU A 56 -20.36 14.25 -7.38
CA GLU A 56 -20.98 13.17 -8.18
C GLU A 56 -20.21 12.85 -9.46
N LYS A 57 -19.74 13.88 -10.17
CA LYS A 57 -18.99 13.69 -11.42
C LYS A 57 -17.66 12.99 -11.16
N ILE A 58 -16.94 13.43 -10.13
CA ILE A 58 -15.65 12.87 -9.74
C ILE A 58 -15.82 11.45 -9.21
N GLN A 59 -16.90 11.18 -8.46
CA GLN A 59 -17.23 9.83 -7.99
C GLN A 59 -17.38 8.85 -9.18
N ARG A 60 -18.25 9.16 -10.14
CA ARG A 60 -18.49 8.28 -11.31
C ARG A 60 -17.22 8.03 -12.11
N VAL A 61 -16.43 9.08 -12.37
CA VAL A 61 -15.14 8.93 -13.08
C VAL A 61 -14.15 8.10 -12.26
N SER A 62 -14.13 8.25 -10.93
CA SER A 62 -13.25 7.45 -10.08
C SER A 62 -13.65 5.97 -10.13
N GLU A 63 -14.94 5.66 -10.09
CA GLU A 63 -15.47 4.30 -10.26
C GLU A 63 -15.11 3.72 -11.64
N GLU A 64 -15.18 4.51 -12.71
CA GLU A 64 -14.79 4.08 -14.06
C GLU A 64 -13.28 3.83 -14.20
N VAL A 65 -12.45 4.74 -13.67
CA VAL A 65 -10.98 4.70 -13.81
C VAL A 65 -10.36 3.61 -12.95
N PHE A 66 -10.80 3.50 -11.70
CA PHE A 66 -10.25 2.54 -10.73
C PHE A 66 -10.99 1.20 -10.73
N LYS A 67 -12.05 1.05 -11.55
CA LYS A 67 -13.00 -0.07 -11.55
C LYS A 67 -13.75 -0.18 -10.20
N GLU A 68 -14.68 -1.14 -10.09
CA GLU A 68 -15.24 -1.52 -8.79
C GLU A 68 -14.10 -2.01 -7.90
N LEU A 69 -13.65 -1.13 -6.99
CA LEU A 69 -12.85 -1.55 -5.86
C LEU A 69 -13.60 -2.70 -5.17
N PRO A 70 -12.92 -3.78 -4.75
CA PRO A 70 -13.57 -4.83 -3.99
C PRO A 70 -14.29 -4.19 -2.80
N PHE A 71 -15.50 -4.66 -2.46
CA PHE A 71 -16.31 -4.09 -1.38
C PHE A 71 -15.52 -3.88 -0.07
N SER A 72 -14.53 -4.73 0.18
CA SER A 72 -13.57 -4.63 1.29
C SER A 72 -12.73 -3.35 1.33
N ALA A 73 -12.60 -2.63 0.22
CA ALA A 73 -11.86 -1.38 0.10
C ALA A 73 -12.77 -0.13 0.24
N GLN A 74 -14.09 -0.30 0.34
CA GLN A 74 -15.03 0.82 0.55
C GLN A 74 -15.13 1.15 2.04
N LEU A 75 -14.59 2.29 2.44
CA LEU A 75 -14.49 2.70 3.86
C LEU A 75 -15.63 3.61 4.34
N SER A 76 -16.42 4.15 3.42
CA SER A 76 -17.65 4.87 3.75
C SER A 76 -18.69 4.73 2.64
N MET A 77 -19.96 4.66 3.04
CA MET A 77 -21.11 4.83 2.15
C MET A 77 -21.28 6.28 1.72
#